data_AF-A0A9X2KJ05-F1
#
_entry.id   AF-A0A9X2KJ05-F1
#
_cell.length_a   1.000
_cell.length_b   1.000
_cell.length_c   1.000
_cell.angle_alpha   90.00
_cell.angle_beta   90.00
_cell.angle_gamma   90.00
#
_symmetry.space_group_name_H-M   'P 1'
#
loop_
_entity.id
_entity.type
_entity.pdbx_description
1 polymer ?
#
loop_
_entity_poly.entity_id
_entity_poly.type
_entity_poly.pdbx_seq_one_letter_code
_entity_poly.pdbx_strand_id
1 'polypeptide(L)'
;MTFRTICLHGPESTGKSAIAPRLAAYLGGEVVEEYGREYAEARGTDFTMGDLLEIAKTHDAGVRTMLAAGIEPLILDTDPLMTAVWADMLFGQRDPWFDAWQGMADLYLLFDIDLPWVADGTRLFGSPDARRRFFDLSRAELERRGVRWALVRGEGEARWASVLRAVEGV
;
A
#
# COMPACT_ATOMS: atom_id res chain seq x y z
N MET A 1 15.00 13.32 -8.64
CA MET A 1 13.85 13.96 -7.97
C MET A 1 13.82 13.47 -6.53
N THR A 2 13.46 14.32 -5.56
CA THR A 2 13.32 13.88 -4.16
C THR A 2 11.84 13.71 -3.87
N PHE A 3 11.40 12.48 -3.62
CA PHE A 3 10.02 12.20 -3.20
C PHE A 3 9.88 12.50 -1.71
N ARG A 4 8.82 13.16 -1.28
CA ARG A 4 8.50 13.34 0.15
C ARG A 4 7.79 12.09 0.69
N THR A 5 7.01 11.43 -0.16
CA THR A 5 6.28 10.20 0.18
C THR A 5 6.37 9.16 -0.92
N ILE A 6 6.59 7.91 -0.54
CA ILE A 6 6.55 6.75 -1.44
C ILE A 6 5.62 5.70 -0.82
N CYS A 7 4.53 5.37 -1.52
CA CYS A 7 3.56 4.39 -1.05
C CYS A 7 3.82 3.00 -1.65
N LEU A 8 3.85 1.97 -0.79
CA LEU A 8 3.86 0.58 -1.21
C LEU A 8 2.42 0.10 -1.39
N HIS A 9 2.06 -0.24 -2.62
CA HIS A 9 0.69 -0.53 -3.02
C HIS A 9 0.62 -1.93 -3.65
N GLY A 10 -0.52 -2.60 -3.49
CA GLY A 10 -0.81 -3.89 -4.10
C GLY A 10 -1.17 -4.99 -3.09
N PRO A 11 -1.44 -6.21 -3.59
CA PRO A 11 -2.05 -7.28 -2.81
C PRO A 11 -1.22 -7.73 -1.61
N GLU A 12 -1.86 -8.49 -0.74
CA GLU A 12 -1.23 -9.22 0.36
C GLU A 12 -0.14 -10.19 -0.15
N SER A 13 0.85 -10.51 0.69
CA SER A 13 1.91 -11.48 0.36
C SER A 13 2.84 -11.10 -0.79
N THR A 14 3.06 -9.81 -1.05
CA THR A 14 3.89 -9.35 -2.18
C THR A 14 5.24 -8.77 -1.77
N GLY A 15 5.57 -8.79 -0.48
CA GLY A 15 6.89 -8.37 0.02
C GLY A 15 7.01 -6.88 0.39
N LYS A 16 5.90 -6.16 0.51
CA LYS A 16 5.86 -4.73 0.91
C LYS A 16 6.58 -4.49 2.25
N SER A 17 6.17 -5.20 3.29
CA SER A 17 6.73 -5.04 4.65
C SER A 17 8.19 -5.47 4.78
N ALA A 18 8.71 -6.26 3.83
CA ALA A 18 10.14 -6.57 3.74
C ALA A 18 10.94 -5.45 3.04
N ILE A 19 10.32 -4.72 2.10
CA ILE A 19 10.95 -3.63 1.35
C ILE A 19 10.86 -2.30 2.08
N ALA A 20 9.77 -2.02 2.80
CA ALA A 20 9.53 -0.73 3.47
C ALA A 20 10.72 -0.27 4.34
N PRO A 21 11.19 -1.05 5.33
CA PRO A 21 12.30 -0.62 6.18
C PRO A 21 13.62 -0.50 5.41
N ARG A 22 13.85 -1.36 4.42
CA ARG A 22 15.05 -1.30 3.57
C ARG A 22 15.07 -0.04 2.71
N LEU A 23 13.93 0.36 2.17
CA LEU A 23 13.79 1.57 1.37
C LEU A 23 13.91 2.83 2.22
N ALA A 24 13.30 2.85 3.41
CA ALA A 24 13.44 3.94 4.36
C ALA A 24 14.92 4.15 4.75
N ALA A 25 15.63 3.07 5.12
CA ALA A 25 17.05 3.14 5.42
C ALA A 25 17.90 3.62 4.23
N TYR A 26 17.55 3.20 3.00
CA TYR A 26 18.26 3.63 1.79
C TYR A 26 18.11 5.13 1.52
N LEU A 27 16.92 5.68 1.74
CA LEU A 27 16.61 7.09 1.47
C LEU A 27 16.82 8.01 2.68
N GLY A 28 17.20 7.46 3.83
CA GLY A 28 17.31 8.21 5.10
C GLY A 28 15.95 8.71 5.63
N GLY A 29 14.89 7.95 5.36
CA GLY A 29 13.51 8.26 5.76
C GLY A 29 12.95 7.34 6.84
N GLU A 30 11.64 7.43 7.07
CA GLU A 30 10.90 6.66 8.08
C GLU A 30 9.77 5.85 7.44
N VAL A 31 9.36 4.76 8.10
CA VAL A 31 8.22 3.93 7.66
C VAL A 31 6.97 4.31 8.44
N VAL A 32 5.85 4.42 7.72
CA VAL A 32 4.50 4.40 8.32
C VAL A 32 3.94 3.01 8.07
N GLU A 33 3.78 2.23 9.13
CA GLU A 33 3.30 0.84 9.03
C GLU A 33 1.81 0.76 8.65
N GLU A 34 1.41 -0.40 8.12
CA GLU A 34 0.04 -0.68 7.70
C GLU A 34 -0.90 -0.74 8.90
N TYR A 35 -1.63 0.35 9.16
CA TYR A 35 -2.60 0.41 10.26
C TYR A 35 -3.72 -0.65 10.11
N GLY A 36 -4.07 -1.03 8.88
CA GLY A 36 -5.04 -2.10 8.63
C GLY A 36 -4.63 -3.45 9.22
N ARG A 37 -3.32 -3.73 9.28
CA ARG A 37 -2.78 -4.94 9.92
C ARG A 37 -2.95 -4.90 11.42
N GLU A 38 -2.55 -3.79 12.06
CA GLU A 38 -2.77 -3.58 13.50
C GLU A 38 -4.25 -3.72 13.86
N TYR A 39 -5.13 -3.12 13.05
CA TYR A 39 -6.57 -3.22 13.25
C TYR A 39 -7.06 -4.67 13.14
N ALA A 40 -6.63 -5.40 12.10
CA ALA A 40 -7.02 -6.79 11.87
C ALA A 40 -6.54 -7.73 12.99
N GLU A 41 -5.33 -7.53 13.49
CA GLU A 41 -4.77 -8.32 14.59
C GLU A 41 -5.52 -8.06 15.91
N ALA A 42 -5.98 -6.83 16.13
CA ALA A 42 -6.71 -6.46 17.34
C ALA A 42 -8.20 -6.82 17.31
N ARG A 43 -8.86 -6.76 16.13
CA ARG A 43 -10.32 -6.83 15.99
C ARG A 43 -10.83 -7.93 15.05
N GLY A 44 -9.94 -8.63 14.36
CA GLY A 44 -10.27 -9.62 13.34
C GLY A 44 -10.44 -9.02 11.94
N THR A 45 -10.75 -9.89 10.99
CA THR A 45 -10.80 -9.58 9.54
C THR A 45 -12.22 -9.47 8.99
N ASP A 46 -13.24 -9.60 9.84
CA ASP A 46 -14.66 -9.41 9.48
C ASP A 46 -14.99 -7.90 9.42
N PHE A 47 -14.36 -7.21 8.47
CA PHE A 47 -14.50 -5.77 8.32
C PHE A 47 -15.93 -5.38 7.90
N THR A 48 -16.35 -4.20 8.34
CA THR A 48 -17.45 -3.41 7.78
C THR A 48 -16.91 -2.23 6.98
N MET A 49 -17.76 -1.54 6.21
CA MET A 49 -17.36 -0.29 5.55
C MET A 49 -16.92 0.79 6.55
N GLY A 50 -17.53 0.81 7.75
CA GLY A 50 -17.15 1.71 8.83
C GLY A 50 -15.72 1.45 9.31
N ASP A 51 -15.35 0.18 9.46
CA ASP A 51 -13.98 -0.20 9.84
C ASP A 51 -12.96 0.23 8.79
N LEU A 52 -13.27 0.03 7.49
CA LEU A 52 -12.38 0.46 6.41
C LEU A 52 -12.20 1.99 6.38
N LEU A 53 -13.26 2.76 6.67
CA LEU A 53 -13.15 4.21 6.80
C LEU A 53 -12.30 4.63 8.00
N GLU A 54 -12.45 3.95 9.15
CA GLU A 54 -11.64 4.20 10.34
C GLU A 54 -10.17 3.90 10.06
N ILE A 55 -9.87 2.75 9.45
CA ILE A 55 -8.52 2.35 9.06
C ILE A 55 -7.88 3.40 8.16
N ALA A 56 -8.58 3.80 7.09
CA ALA A 56 -8.03 4.73 6.12
C ALA A 56 -7.81 6.13 6.70
N LYS A 57 -8.76 6.64 7.49
CA LYS A 57 -8.66 7.97 8.12
C LYS A 57 -7.58 8.02 9.18
N THR A 58 -7.44 6.95 9.97
CA THR A 58 -6.42 6.85 11.02
C THR A 58 -5.03 6.80 10.40
N HIS A 59 -4.84 5.98 9.36
CA HIS A 59 -3.58 5.91 8.64
C HIS A 59 -3.20 7.27 8.02
N ASP A 60 -4.12 7.92 7.30
CA ASP A 60 -3.91 9.25 6.70
C ASP A 60 -3.58 10.33 7.76
N ALA A 61 -4.23 10.30 8.92
CA ALA A 61 -3.93 11.22 10.01
C ALA A 61 -2.51 11.02 10.58
N GLY A 62 -2.07 9.75 10.70
CA GLY A 62 -0.70 9.41 11.10
C GLY A 62 0.34 9.96 10.13
N VAL A 63 0.16 9.73 8.83
CA VAL A 63 1.02 10.26 7.76
C VAL A 63 1.11 11.78 7.84
N ARG A 64 -0.03 12.47 7.93
CA ARG A 64 -0.07 13.95 8.02
C ARG A 64 0.65 14.48 9.25
N THR A 65 0.57 13.78 10.37
CA THR A 65 1.23 14.16 11.62
C THR A 65 2.75 14.10 11.47
N MET A 66 3.28 13.04 10.85
CA MET A 66 4.73 12.89 10.60
C MET A 66 5.24 13.92 9.58
N LEU A 67 4.49 14.17 8.51
CA LEU A 67 4.84 15.22 7.53
C LEU A 67 4.83 16.61 8.16
N ALA A 68 3.86 16.91 9.04
CA ALA A 68 3.80 18.19 9.75
C ALA A 68 4.96 18.38 10.74
N ALA A 69 5.54 17.28 11.24
CA ALA A 69 6.75 17.28 12.06
C ALA A 69 8.05 17.43 11.23
N GLY A 70 7.96 17.50 9.89
CA GLY A 70 9.11 17.63 9.01
C GLY A 70 9.86 16.32 8.75
N ILE A 71 9.23 15.17 9.02
CA ILE A 71 9.82 13.86 8.72
C ILE A 71 9.60 13.55 7.24
N GLU A 72 10.68 13.53 6.48
CA GLU A 72 10.67 13.16 5.05
C GLU A 72 12.05 12.59 4.64
N PRO A 73 12.09 11.60 3.73
CA PRO A 73 10.94 10.96 3.07
C PRO A 73 10.19 9.96 3.97
N LEU A 74 8.89 9.80 3.74
CA LEU A 74 8.09 8.74 4.35
C LEU A 74 7.83 7.59 3.38
N ILE A 75 8.02 6.36 3.85
CA ILE A 75 7.63 5.14 3.14
C ILE A 75 6.35 4.62 3.76
N LEU A 76 5.26 4.63 2.99
CA LEU A 76 3.94 4.27 3.48
C LEU A 76 3.67 2.79 3.15
N ASP A 77 3.55 1.91 4.16
CA ASP A 77 3.00 0.58 3.94
C ASP A 77 1.47 0.70 3.93
N THR A 78 1.05 0.95 2.69
CA THR A 78 -0.28 1.29 2.19
C THR A 78 -0.76 2.70 2.50
N ASP A 79 -1.93 3.04 1.99
CA ASP A 79 -2.61 4.33 2.12
C ASP A 79 -4.13 4.14 1.87
N PRO A 80 -4.95 5.21 1.95
CA PRO A 80 -6.38 5.13 1.65
C PRO A 80 -6.76 4.58 0.27
N LEU A 81 -5.89 4.62 -0.76
CA LEU A 81 -6.20 3.98 -2.04
C LEU A 81 -6.21 2.46 -1.90
N MET A 82 -5.27 1.88 -1.14
CA MET A 82 -5.30 0.44 -0.86
C MET A 82 -6.55 0.05 -0.08
N THR A 83 -6.96 0.86 0.91
CA THR A 83 -8.18 0.57 1.68
C THR A 83 -9.44 0.68 0.80
N ALA A 84 -9.46 1.56 -0.20
CA ALA A 84 -10.52 1.60 -1.20
C ALA A 84 -10.58 0.31 -2.04
N VAL A 85 -9.43 -0.25 -2.42
CA VAL A 85 -9.35 -1.53 -3.14
C VAL A 85 -9.85 -2.69 -2.26
N TRP A 86 -9.54 -2.67 -0.96
CA TRP A 86 -10.11 -3.61 0.01
C TRP A 86 -11.64 -3.51 0.06
N ALA A 87 -12.21 -2.31 0.06
CA ALA A 87 -13.65 -2.10 0.02
C ALA A 87 -14.30 -2.72 -1.23
N ASP A 88 -13.70 -2.52 -2.41
CA ASP A 88 -14.20 -3.13 -3.64
C ASP A 88 -14.07 -4.66 -3.65
N MET A 89 -12.97 -5.19 -3.11
CA MET A 89 -12.74 -6.63 -3.01
C MET A 89 -13.78 -7.30 -2.12
N LEU A 90 -14.06 -6.71 -0.95
CA LEU A 90 -14.96 -7.27 0.06
C LEU A 90 -16.44 -7.04 -0.26
N PHE A 91 -16.79 -5.83 -0.70
CA PHE A 91 -18.19 -5.39 -0.79
C PHE A 91 -18.65 -5.08 -2.22
N GLY A 92 -17.75 -5.02 -3.20
CA GLY A 92 -18.07 -4.61 -4.57
C GLY A 92 -18.48 -3.13 -4.70
N GLN A 93 -18.32 -2.36 -3.62
CA GLN A 93 -18.60 -0.93 -3.53
C GLN A 93 -17.72 -0.31 -2.44
N ARG A 94 -17.60 1.02 -2.47
CA ARG A 94 -16.78 1.78 -1.52
C ARG A 94 -17.50 3.07 -1.11
N ASP A 95 -17.12 3.60 0.05
CA ASP A 95 -17.63 4.90 0.50
C ASP A 95 -17.10 6.06 -0.39
N PRO A 96 -17.91 7.08 -0.71
CA PRO A 96 -17.49 8.23 -1.51
C PRO A 96 -16.29 9.00 -0.94
N TRP A 97 -16.01 8.88 0.37
CA TRP A 97 -14.85 9.48 1.00
C TRP A 97 -13.53 9.07 0.33
N PHE A 98 -13.41 7.80 -0.12
CA PHE A 98 -12.20 7.32 -0.80
C PHE A 98 -11.92 8.08 -2.10
N ASP A 99 -12.96 8.41 -2.86
CA ASP A 99 -12.85 9.16 -4.10
C ASP A 99 -12.54 10.64 -3.86
N ALA A 100 -13.04 11.19 -2.75
CA ALA A 100 -12.81 12.58 -2.37
C ALA A 100 -11.41 12.82 -1.75
N TRP A 101 -10.79 11.81 -1.16
CA TRP A 101 -9.49 11.94 -0.48
C TRP A 101 -8.37 12.37 -1.44
N GLN A 102 -7.58 13.40 -1.12
CA GLN A 102 -6.54 13.98 -1.99
C GLN A 102 -5.10 13.84 -1.46
N GLY A 103 -4.88 13.03 -0.43
CA GLY A 103 -3.57 12.90 0.24
C GLY A 103 -2.58 11.94 -0.43
N MET A 104 -2.67 11.73 -1.75
CA MET A 104 -1.90 10.72 -2.47
C MET A 104 -0.38 10.96 -2.37
N ALA A 105 0.39 9.87 -2.37
CA ALA A 105 1.85 9.91 -2.32
C ALA A 105 2.48 10.42 -3.64
N ASP A 106 3.73 10.88 -3.58
CA ASP A 106 4.47 11.38 -4.75
C ASP A 106 4.81 10.25 -5.74
N LEU A 107 5.00 9.04 -5.23
CA LEU A 107 5.26 7.83 -6.01
C LEU A 107 4.56 6.62 -5.38
N TYR A 108 3.91 5.82 -6.21
CA TYR A 108 3.38 4.52 -5.84
C TYR A 108 4.25 3.40 -6.42
N LEU A 109 4.62 2.45 -5.57
CA LEU A 109 5.27 1.20 -5.98
C LEU A 109 4.20 0.11 -5.96
N LEU A 110 3.76 -0.35 -7.14
CA LEU A 110 2.79 -1.44 -7.27
C LEU A 110 3.52 -2.78 -7.25
N PHE A 111 3.29 -3.60 -6.23
CA PHE A 111 3.97 -4.88 -6.07
C PHE A 111 3.23 -5.99 -6.81
N ASP A 112 3.94 -6.68 -7.71
CA ASP A 112 3.44 -7.84 -8.45
C ASP A 112 3.20 -9.05 -7.54
N ILE A 113 2.37 -9.98 -8.00
CA ILE A 113 1.99 -11.23 -7.32
C ILE A 113 2.88 -12.42 -7.71
N ASP A 114 4.08 -12.15 -8.20
CA ASP A 114 5.08 -13.14 -8.63
C ASP A 114 5.73 -13.90 -7.46
N LEU A 115 5.54 -13.45 -6.22
CA LEU A 115 5.96 -14.16 -5.01
C LEU A 115 4.93 -15.23 -4.57
N PRO A 116 5.38 -16.31 -3.89
CA PRO A 116 4.47 -17.26 -3.25
C PRO A 116 3.56 -16.58 -2.23
N TRP A 117 2.28 -16.96 -2.22
CA TRP A 117 1.36 -16.52 -1.16
C TRP A 117 1.64 -17.33 0.10
N VAL A 118 1.71 -16.65 1.24
CA VAL A 118 2.01 -17.26 2.55
C VAL A 118 0.89 -16.90 3.51
N ALA A 119 0.20 -17.88 4.09
CA ALA A 119 -0.80 -17.62 5.13
C ALA A 119 -0.14 -17.19 6.43
N ASP A 120 -0.70 -16.18 7.11
CA ASP A 120 -0.25 -15.73 8.44
C ASP A 120 -1.41 -15.46 9.42
N GLY A 121 -2.61 -15.92 9.10
CA GLY A 121 -3.82 -15.74 9.91
C GLY A 121 -4.62 -14.47 9.61
N THR A 122 -4.01 -13.44 9.02
CA THR A 122 -4.69 -12.18 8.66
C THR A 122 -5.13 -12.11 7.21
N ARG A 123 -4.62 -13.00 6.36
CA ARG A 123 -4.76 -12.92 4.90
C ARG A 123 -6.03 -13.57 4.36
N LEU A 124 -6.71 -12.88 3.45
CA LEU A 124 -8.02 -13.29 2.94
C LEU A 124 -8.00 -13.81 1.50
N PHE A 125 -7.19 -13.22 0.62
CA PHE A 125 -7.31 -13.44 -0.83
C PHE A 125 -6.17 -14.27 -1.43
N GLY A 126 -6.02 -15.52 -0.97
CA GLY A 126 -4.90 -16.38 -1.34
C GLY A 126 -4.99 -17.18 -2.64
N SER A 127 -6.18 -17.38 -3.20
CA SER A 127 -6.33 -18.15 -4.45
C SER A 127 -5.72 -17.40 -5.64
N PRO A 128 -5.21 -18.09 -6.68
CA PRO A 128 -4.63 -17.44 -7.86
C PRO A 128 -5.53 -16.38 -8.48
N ASP A 129 -6.82 -16.68 -8.63
CA ASP A 129 -7.81 -15.76 -9.19
C ASP A 129 -8.08 -14.56 -8.27
N ALA A 130 -8.17 -14.79 -6.95
CA ALA A 130 -8.36 -13.70 -5.98
C ALA A 130 -7.15 -12.76 -5.94
N ARG A 131 -5.93 -13.32 -5.98
CA ARG A 131 -4.68 -12.55 -6.05
C ARG A 131 -4.60 -11.72 -7.33
N ARG A 132 -4.94 -12.31 -8.49
CA ARG A 132 -5.02 -11.59 -9.77
C ARG A 132 -6.05 -10.47 -9.70
N ARG A 133 -7.26 -10.76 -9.22
CA ARG A 133 -8.33 -9.75 -9.09
C ARG A 133 -7.90 -8.59 -8.19
N PHE A 134 -7.27 -8.88 -7.04
CA PHE A 134 -6.76 -7.84 -6.15
C PHE A 134 -5.71 -6.99 -6.86
N PHE A 135 -4.74 -7.61 -7.53
CA PHE A 135 -3.72 -6.88 -8.29
C PHE A 135 -4.34 -5.98 -9.37
N ASP A 136 -5.29 -6.50 -10.14
CA ASP A 136 -5.94 -5.76 -11.22
C ASP A 136 -6.73 -4.56 -10.67
N LEU A 137 -7.44 -4.72 -9.55
CA LEU A 137 -8.14 -3.61 -8.88
C LEU A 137 -7.17 -2.57 -8.31
N SER A 138 -6.08 -3.01 -7.68
CA SER A 138 -5.00 -2.12 -7.19
C SER A 138 -4.43 -1.28 -8.34
N ARG A 139 -4.10 -1.91 -9.46
CA ARG A 139 -3.61 -1.21 -10.64
C ARG A 139 -4.65 -0.23 -11.20
N ALA A 140 -5.89 -0.68 -11.36
CA ALA A 140 -6.98 0.14 -11.89
C ALA A 140 -7.23 1.37 -11.02
N GLU A 141 -7.09 1.25 -9.70
CA GLU A 141 -7.22 2.41 -8.79
C GLU A 141 -6.11 3.44 -9.03
N LEU A 142 -4.84 3.02 -9.12
CA LEU A 142 -3.74 3.94 -9.40
C LEU A 142 -3.91 4.64 -10.77
N GLU A 143 -4.31 3.89 -11.80
CA GLU A 143 -4.58 4.44 -13.14
C GLU A 143 -5.77 5.41 -13.13
N ARG A 144 -6.87 5.08 -12.45
CA ARG A 144 -8.05 5.94 -12.30
C ARG A 144 -7.73 7.24 -11.57
N ARG A 145 -6.88 7.19 -10.54
CA ARG A 145 -6.45 8.36 -9.77
C ARG A 145 -5.42 9.22 -10.50
N GLY A 146 -4.82 8.72 -11.59
CA GLY A 146 -3.82 9.43 -12.36
C GLY A 146 -2.52 9.69 -11.58
N VAL A 147 -2.21 8.87 -10.59
CA VAL A 147 -1.00 9.01 -9.76
C VAL A 147 0.22 8.45 -10.48
N ARG A 148 1.42 8.95 -10.14
CA ARG A 148 2.67 8.37 -10.62
C ARG A 148 2.92 7.03 -9.95
N TRP A 149 3.09 5.97 -10.75
CA TRP A 149 3.38 4.65 -10.22
C TRP A 149 4.40 3.87 -11.05
N ALA A 150 5.03 2.88 -10.43
CA ALA A 150 5.94 1.94 -11.07
C ALA A 150 5.68 0.50 -10.60
N LEU A 151 5.80 -0.47 -11.50
CA LEU A 151 5.67 -1.89 -11.17
C LEU A 151 6.94 -2.43 -10.50
N VAL A 152 6.78 -3.13 -9.38
CA VAL A 152 7.85 -3.81 -8.65
C VAL A 152 7.66 -5.32 -8.76
N ARG A 153 8.63 -5.99 -9.38
CA ARG A 153 8.64 -7.43 -9.67
C ARG A 153 10.01 -8.05 -9.40
N GLY A 154 10.06 -9.37 -9.36
CA GLY A 154 11.24 -10.19 -9.10
C GLY A 154 11.26 -10.77 -7.69
N GLU A 155 12.30 -11.54 -7.39
CA GLU A 155 12.53 -12.15 -6.08
C GLU A 155 13.86 -11.68 -5.50
N GLY A 156 13.95 -11.61 -4.16
CA GLY A 156 15.17 -11.19 -3.45
C GLY A 156 15.76 -9.88 -3.98
N GLU A 157 17.04 -9.90 -4.35
CA GLU A 157 17.75 -8.71 -4.85
C GLU A 157 17.23 -8.21 -6.21
N ALA A 158 16.61 -9.06 -7.04
CA ALA A 158 16.02 -8.60 -8.30
C ALA A 158 14.81 -7.69 -8.05
N ARG A 159 14.03 -7.98 -6.99
CA ARG A 159 12.92 -7.13 -6.52
C ARG A 159 13.44 -5.81 -5.99
N TRP A 160 14.49 -5.86 -5.16
CA TRP A 160 15.15 -4.66 -4.67
C TRP A 160 15.68 -3.78 -5.81
N ALA A 161 16.34 -4.36 -6.80
CA ALA A 161 16.78 -3.62 -7.99
C ALA A 161 15.59 -3.02 -8.76
N SER A 162 14.41 -3.64 -8.74
CA SER A 162 13.19 -3.06 -9.32
C SER A 162 12.69 -1.84 -8.55
N VAL A 163 12.80 -1.85 -7.23
CA VAL A 163 12.50 -0.69 -6.36
C VAL A 163 13.47 0.44 -6.66
N LEU A 164 14.78 0.15 -6.67
CA LEU A 164 15.81 1.15 -6.94
C LEU A 164 15.61 1.86 -8.28
N ARG A 165 15.34 1.10 -9.36
CA ARG A 165 15.03 1.70 -10.67
C ARG A 165 13.87 2.68 -10.61
N ALA A 166 12.81 2.36 -9.86
CA ALA A 166 11.64 3.22 -9.75
C ALA A 166 11.91 4.51 -8.97
N VAL A 167 12.73 4.45 -7.92
CA VAL A 167 13.01 5.61 -7.04
C VAL A 167 14.17 6.47 -7.53
N GLU A 168 15.12 5.90 -8.27
CA GLU A 168 16.31 6.60 -8.80
C GLU A 168 16.08 7.23 -10.17
N GLY A 169 15.09 6.75 -10.95
CA GLY A 169 14.91 7.24 -12.31
C GLY A 169 13.58 6.91 -12.97
N VAL A 170 12.72 7.94 -13.05
CA VAL A 170 12.24 8.45 -14.35
C VAL A 170 12.84 9.83 -14.51
#